data_AF-A0A060YHG8-F1
#
_entry.id   AF-A0A060YHG8-F1
#
_cell.length_a   1.000
_cell.length_b   1.000
_cell.length_c   1.000
_cell.angle_alpha   90.00
_cell.angle_beta   90.00
_cell.angle_gamma   90.00
#
_symmetry.space_group_name_H-M   'P 1'
#
loop_
_entity.id
_entity.type
_entity.pdbx_description
1 polymer ?
#
loop_
_entity_poly.entity_id
_entity_poly.type
_entity_poly.pdbx_seq_one_letter_code
_entity_poly.pdbx_strand_id
1 'polypeptide(L)'
;MRGTVVLLVLLFCLSGAWTQEESGGVRESDITQPGHSAGSESRVREVQMESQMTDASEKTNKQTTTSPDIWTEMKELRNMVHNLGTTVVEQSEKLRNMEVRATASEAEAKEQRNTVTDLRVELMLTKNKVEEVEKENADLTAGLSGSKSRVEELQTKNAVQQLGLNLSAMGDRVTASEAENAALETRLSASESQVEELKRATADRPKVAFSAGLTDSGTVGPFVAETTLVYTKIFSNIGKAYNPATGVFTAPVRGLYYISFTAMSVQTSFYFYAYMYKNGQKIMYSQGYNAGGYETLSNGVSLELEEGDVVYMRIPASNRLYDNSNNHNIFSGFLLFTV
;
A
#
# COMPACT_ATOMS: atom_id res chain seq x y z
N MET A 1 -12.71 -1.53 -14.15
CA MET A 1 -11.66 -0.53 -14.48
C MET A 1 -11.51 0.40 -13.29
N ARG A 2 -10.27 0.74 -12.84
CA ARG A 2 -9.87 1.87 -11.95
C ARG A 2 -10.71 2.05 -10.66
N GLY A 3 -10.17 1.86 -9.45
CA GLY A 3 -9.20 2.76 -8.79
C GLY A 3 -9.94 4.01 -8.24
N THR A 4 -9.80 4.47 -6.98
CA THR A 4 -8.60 4.53 -6.13
C THR A 4 -8.91 5.09 -4.71
N VAL A 5 -8.30 4.52 -3.65
CA VAL A 5 -7.84 5.19 -2.37
C VAL A 5 -9.02 5.75 -1.48
N VAL A 6 -8.99 5.93 -0.15
CA VAL A 6 -7.98 6.09 0.93
C VAL A 6 -8.47 5.33 2.19
N LEU A 7 -7.56 4.76 3.00
CA LEU A 7 -7.78 4.62 4.45
C LEU A 7 -6.54 5.15 5.19
N LEU A 8 -6.77 5.90 6.27
CA LEU A 8 -5.77 6.63 7.04
C LEU A 8 -5.72 6.10 8.49
N VAL A 9 -4.61 6.43 9.18
CA VAL A 9 -4.54 6.73 10.64
C VAL A 9 -4.21 5.58 11.64
N LEU A 10 -2.93 5.60 12.08
CA LEU A 10 -2.37 5.31 13.45
C LEU A 10 -2.22 3.84 13.94
N LEU A 11 -1.25 3.44 14.80
CA LEU A 11 0.03 4.02 15.27
C LEU A 11 0.92 2.96 16.02
N PHE A 12 2.24 3.24 16.06
CA PHE A 12 3.25 2.91 17.11
C PHE A 12 3.86 1.51 17.37
N CYS A 13 5.19 1.55 17.59
CA CYS A 13 6.09 0.64 18.34
C CYS A 13 6.45 -0.73 17.70
N LEU A 14 7.67 -1.30 17.73
CA LEU A 14 9.08 -0.95 18.11
C LEU A 14 9.98 -2.05 17.45
N SER A 15 11.32 -2.01 17.27
CA SER A 15 12.40 -1.01 17.45
C SER A 15 13.72 -1.50 16.84
N GLY A 16 14.60 -0.60 16.38
CA GLY A 16 16.01 -0.87 16.03
C GLY A 16 16.35 -0.61 14.55
N ALA A 17 17.14 0.41 14.16
CA ALA A 17 18.58 0.69 14.44
C ALA A 17 19.52 -0.07 13.47
N TRP A 18 20.50 0.53 12.76
CA TRP A 18 20.90 1.92 12.45
C TRP A 18 21.88 1.82 11.26
N THR A 19 21.84 2.72 10.27
CA THR A 19 22.99 3.26 9.48
C THR A 19 22.46 4.05 8.29
N GLN A 20 22.77 5.35 8.18
CA GLN A 20 23.52 5.89 7.03
C GLN A 20 24.00 7.33 7.32
N GLU A 21 25.27 7.50 6.97
CA GLU A 21 26.12 8.67 6.90
C GLU A 21 25.63 9.76 5.91
N GLU A 22 25.74 11.04 6.27
CA GLU A 22 26.09 12.09 5.29
C GLU A 22 26.76 13.32 5.93
N SER A 23 27.58 13.98 5.11
CA SER A 23 28.61 15.00 5.37
C SER A 23 28.22 16.34 6.05
N GLY A 24 29.21 17.03 6.65
CA GLY A 24 29.22 18.51 6.68
C GLY A 24 30.19 19.21 7.66
N GLY A 25 31.11 20.05 7.14
CA GLY A 25 31.81 21.14 7.86
C GLY A 25 33.04 20.72 8.71
N VAL A 26 34.32 20.98 8.37
CA VAL A 26 35.07 22.21 8.00
C VAL A 26 35.67 22.98 9.20
N ARG A 27 37.01 23.18 9.16
CA ARG A 27 37.90 24.03 9.98
C ARG A 27 38.25 23.56 11.41
N GLU A 28 39.41 23.90 12.00
CA GLU A 28 40.74 24.38 11.51
C GLU A 28 41.67 24.53 12.72
N SER A 29 42.79 23.79 12.78
CA SER A 29 43.95 24.14 13.64
C SER A 29 45.18 23.26 13.38
N ASP A 30 46.17 23.90 12.76
CA ASP A 30 47.58 23.94 13.18
C ASP A 30 48.50 22.70 13.22
N ILE A 31 49.53 22.85 12.37
CA ILE A 31 50.94 22.45 12.55
C ILE A 31 51.27 20.97 12.29
N THR A 32 51.69 20.71 11.05
CA THR A 32 52.62 19.62 10.72
C THR A 32 53.94 20.20 10.20
N GLN A 33 55.00 19.80 10.89
CA GLN A 33 56.46 19.92 10.73
C GLN A 33 57.12 20.55 9.45
N PRO A 34 58.31 21.16 9.63
CA PRO A 34 59.13 21.68 8.52
C PRO A 34 59.95 20.58 7.82
N GLY A 35 60.40 20.88 6.59
CA GLY A 35 61.35 20.06 5.86
C GLY A 35 62.83 20.35 6.18
N HIS A 36 63.68 19.42 5.77
CA HIS A 36 65.14 19.52 5.58
C HIS A 36 65.99 20.20 6.67
N SER A 37 66.56 19.37 7.56
CA SER A 37 67.78 19.73 8.29
C SER A 37 69.01 19.64 7.38
N ALA A 38 69.61 20.78 7.06
CA ALA A 38 71.01 20.84 6.67
C ALA A 38 71.84 21.30 7.89
N GLY A 39 72.83 20.48 8.29
CA GLY A 39 74.06 20.93 8.96
C GLY A 39 74.04 21.47 10.40
N SER A 40 75.19 21.27 11.06
CA SER A 40 75.73 22.01 12.23
C SER A 40 74.94 22.05 13.55
N GLU A 41 75.25 21.06 14.39
CA GLU A 41 75.89 21.21 15.71
C GLU A 41 75.70 22.48 16.59
N SER A 42 75.17 22.20 17.79
CA SER A 42 75.77 22.52 19.10
C SER A 42 75.58 23.90 19.76
N ARG A 43 75.83 23.88 21.09
CA ARG A 43 75.35 24.82 22.11
C ARG A 43 76.34 25.93 22.45
N VAL A 44 75.78 27.12 22.60
CA VAL A 44 76.23 28.25 23.44
C VAL A 44 76.67 27.80 24.86
N ARG A 45 77.88 28.17 25.34
CA ARG A 45 78.31 29.19 26.36
C ARG A 45 79.77 28.85 26.77
N GLU A 46 80.66 29.67 27.35
CA GLU A 46 80.84 31.12 27.65
C GLU A 46 82.32 31.33 28.14
N VAL A 47 82.71 32.53 28.65
CA VAL A 47 83.88 32.78 29.58
C VAL A 47 85.31 32.56 28.97
N GLN A 48 86.31 33.44 29.06
CA GLN A 48 86.51 34.83 29.57
C GLN A 48 87.73 35.43 28.77
N MET A 49 87.80 36.71 28.38
CA MET A 49 88.45 37.86 29.07
C MET A 49 89.79 37.49 29.78
N GLU A 50 90.92 38.22 29.69
CA GLU A 50 91.43 39.36 28.89
C GLU A 50 92.91 39.57 29.32
N SER A 51 93.59 40.61 28.81
CA SER A 51 94.71 41.31 29.48
C SER A 51 96.15 40.85 29.21
N GLN A 52 97.16 41.71 28.93
CA GLN A 52 97.20 43.13 28.54
C GLN A 52 98.66 43.53 28.14
N MET A 53 98.82 44.60 27.33
CA MET A 53 99.85 45.67 27.44
C MET A 53 101.37 45.32 27.34
N THR A 54 102.30 46.24 27.00
CA THR A 54 102.31 47.62 26.43
C THR A 54 103.73 47.97 26.00
N ASP A 55 103.89 48.95 25.10
CA ASP A 55 104.90 50.05 25.08
C ASP A 55 106.42 49.78 25.26
N ALA A 56 107.34 50.64 24.84
CA ALA A 56 107.40 51.70 23.81
C ALA A 56 108.84 52.27 23.87
N SER A 57 109.15 53.26 23.01
CA SER A 57 110.18 54.29 23.28
C SER A 57 111.65 53.83 23.25
N GLU A 58 112.64 54.51 22.69
CA GLU A 58 112.81 55.55 21.68
C GLU A 58 114.33 55.87 21.67
N LYS A 59 114.83 56.27 20.50
CA LYS A 59 115.89 57.27 20.31
C LYS A 59 117.38 56.97 20.61
N THR A 60 118.13 57.48 19.62
CA THR A 60 119.49 58.04 19.65
C THR A 60 120.69 57.10 19.85
N ASN A 61 121.87 57.32 19.28
CA ASN A 61 122.42 58.06 18.12
C ASN A 61 123.94 58.12 18.39
N LYS A 62 124.78 58.06 17.35
CA LYS A 62 126.25 58.26 17.36
C LYS A 62 127.13 57.15 17.96
N GLN A 63 127.62 56.30 17.05
CA GLN A 63 129.01 56.33 16.56
C GLN A 63 130.18 56.06 17.54
N THR A 64 131.10 55.22 17.05
CA THR A 64 132.50 54.95 17.50
C THR A 64 132.72 54.03 18.71
N THR A 65 133.36 52.87 18.43
CA THR A 65 134.40 52.17 19.23
C THR A 65 134.24 52.15 20.77
N THR A 66 134.03 51.02 21.45
CA THR A 66 135.02 49.91 21.66
C THR A 66 134.31 48.74 22.38
N SER A 67 134.85 47.52 22.33
CA SER A 67 134.23 46.26 22.82
C SER A 67 133.73 46.26 24.29
N PRO A 68 132.48 45.81 24.56
CA PRO A 68 131.96 45.51 25.91
C PRO A 68 131.82 44.00 26.20
N ASP A 69 131.44 43.67 27.45
CA ASP A 69 131.78 42.41 28.16
C ASP A 69 130.61 41.38 28.32
N ILE A 70 130.98 40.11 28.47
CA ILE A 70 130.19 38.87 28.27
C ILE A 70 128.98 38.71 29.22
N TRP A 71 129.01 39.35 30.39
CA TRP A 71 128.04 39.08 31.47
C TRP A 71 126.58 39.45 31.14
N THR A 72 126.37 40.35 30.16
CA THR A 72 125.04 40.84 29.79
C THR A 72 124.26 39.83 28.93
N GLU A 73 124.90 39.22 27.93
CA GLU A 73 124.27 38.22 27.05
C GLU A 73 123.78 37.00 27.83
N MET A 74 124.53 36.59 28.86
CA MET A 74 124.25 35.42 29.68
C MET A 74 123.00 35.58 30.56
N LYS A 75 122.53 36.81 30.76
CA LYS A 75 121.29 37.14 31.49
C LYS A 75 120.07 37.16 30.56
N GLU A 76 120.22 37.71 29.35
CA GLU A 76 119.21 37.64 28.28
C GLU A 76 118.90 36.19 27.89
N LEU A 77 119.95 35.37 27.67
CA LEU A 77 119.81 33.95 27.39
C LEU A 77 119.04 33.19 28.48
N ARG A 78 119.25 33.52 29.76
CA ARG A 78 118.52 32.91 30.88
C ARG A 78 117.02 33.21 30.82
N ASN A 79 116.65 34.45 30.50
CA ASN A 79 115.25 34.86 30.40
C ASN A 79 114.56 34.21 29.19
N MET A 80 115.24 34.13 28.04
CA MET A 80 114.74 33.38 26.88
C MET A 80 114.56 31.88 27.18
N VAL A 81 115.52 31.24 27.85
CA VAL A 81 115.39 29.82 28.26
C VAL A 81 114.21 29.62 29.22
N HIS A 82 113.94 30.58 30.12
CA HIS A 82 112.78 30.49 31.02
C HIS A 82 111.45 30.65 30.28
N ASN A 83 111.33 31.63 29.36
CA ASN A 83 110.13 31.80 28.53
C ASN A 83 109.90 30.66 27.53
N LEU A 84 110.97 30.04 27.03
CA LEU A 84 110.87 28.83 26.23
C LEU A 84 110.39 27.65 27.09
N GLY A 85 110.84 27.56 28.34
CA GLY A 85 110.34 26.59 29.32
C GLY A 85 108.85 26.74 29.61
N THR A 86 108.35 27.97 29.83
CA THR A 86 106.92 28.20 30.08
C THR A 86 106.05 27.90 28.85
N THR A 87 106.48 28.30 27.65
CA THR A 87 105.75 27.98 26.40
C THR A 87 105.78 26.48 26.05
N VAL A 88 106.88 25.77 26.32
CA VAL A 88 106.94 24.30 26.17
C VAL A 88 106.01 23.60 27.16
N VAL A 89 105.93 24.06 28.42
CA VAL A 89 104.96 23.54 29.39
C VAL A 89 103.54 23.81 28.91
N GLU A 90 103.21 25.03 28.48
CA GLU A 90 101.87 25.39 28.00
C GLU A 90 101.46 24.62 26.72
N GLN A 91 102.41 24.36 25.82
CA GLN A 91 102.19 23.49 24.66
C GLN A 91 102.01 22.02 25.07
N SER A 92 102.75 21.54 26.08
CA SER A 92 102.57 20.17 26.60
C SER A 92 101.21 20.01 27.30
N GLU A 93 100.72 21.04 28.00
CA GLU A 93 99.39 21.07 28.63
C GLU A 93 98.28 21.09 27.55
N LYS A 94 98.46 21.88 26.48
CA LYS A 94 97.57 21.88 25.31
C LYS A 94 97.57 20.53 24.59
N LEU A 95 98.72 19.90 24.38
CA LEU A 95 98.82 18.54 23.82
C LEU A 95 98.09 17.52 24.69
N ARG A 96 98.33 17.52 26.01
CA ARG A 96 97.65 16.65 26.97
C ARG A 96 96.13 16.85 26.97
N ASN A 97 95.65 18.10 26.87
CA ASN A 97 94.22 18.40 26.76
C ASN A 97 93.63 17.99 25.40
N MET A 98 94.38 18.08 24.30
CA MET A 98 93.97 17.54 23.00
C MET A 98 93.91 16.01 23.00
N GLU A 99 94.85 15.34 23.66
CA GLU A 99 94.90 13.88 23.77
C GLU A 99 93.78 13.31 24.67
N VAL A 100 93.45 14.02 25.76
CA VAL A 100 92.25 13.73 26.58
C VAL A 100 90.96 13.94 25.77
N ARG A 101 90.89 14.99 24.93
CA ARG A 101 89.73 15.20 24.03
C ARG A 101 89.64 14.16 22.92
N ALA A 102 90.77 13.74 22.35
CA ALA A 102 90.82 12.71 21.32
C ALA A 102 90.36 11.35 21.86
N THR A 103 90.90 10.92 23.01
CA THR A 103 90.48 9.68 23.68
C THR A 103 89.02 9.71 24.14
N ALA A 104 88.50 10.87 24.58
CA ALA A 104 87.07 11.04 24.83
C ALA A 104 86.22 10.90 23.55
N SER A 105 86.62 11.54 22.44
CA SER A 105 85.90 11.44 21.16
C SER A 105 85.96 10.05 20.54
N GLU A 106 87.04 9.30 20.73
CA GLU A 106 87.13 7.88 20.32
C GLU A 106 86.21 6.99 21.15
N ALA A 107 86.07 7.26 22.45
CA ALA A 107 85.11 6.57 23.31
C ALA A 107 83.66 6.87 22.89
N GLU A 108 83.30 8.13 22.66
CA GLU A 108 81.99 8.54 22.16
C GLU A 108 81.67 7.93 20.78
N ALA A 109 82.62 7.95 19.84
CA ALA A 109 82.46 7.34 18.52
C ALA A 109 82.29 5.81 18.60
N LYS A 110 82.94 5.15 19.56
CA LYS A 110 82.77 3.72 19.82
C LYS A 110 81.40 3.41 20.44
N GLU A 111 80.90 4.26 21.33
CA GLU A 111 79.57 4.14 21.92
C GLU A 111 78.47 4.37 20.89
N GLN A 112 78.59 5.43 20.06
CA GLN A 112 77.70 5.67 18.92
C GLN A 112 77.71 4.51 17.92
N ARG A 113 78.88 3.90 17.65
CA ARG A 113 78.96 2.70 16.81
C ARG A 113 78.20 1.52 17.41
N ASN A 114 78.27 1.32 18.73
CA ASN A 114 77.55 0.25 19.41
C ASN A 114 76.03 0.48 19.37
N THR A 115 75.55 1.71 19.62
CA THR A 115 74.11 2.02 19.54
C THR A 115 73.59 1.89 18.09
N VAL A 116 74.36 2.30 17.09
CA VAL A 116 74.03 2.07 15.67
C VAL A 116 73.95 0.57 15.32
N THR A 117 74.80 -0.29 15.91
CA THR A 117 74.67 -1.75 15.70
C THR A 117 73.44 -2.34 16.39
N ASP A 118 73.09 -1.87 17.59
CA ASP A 118 71.93 -2.35 18.36
C ASP A 118 70.61 -1.95 17.68
N LEU A 119 70.48 -0.66 17.31
CA LEU A 119 69.37 -0.13 16.51
C LEU A 119 69.19 -0.87 15.18
N ARG A 120 70.29 -1.35 14.56
CA ARG A 120 70.23 -2.14 13.32
C ARG A 120 69.66 -3.55 13.55
N VAL A 121 69.90 -4.15 14.71
CA VAL A 121 69.29 -5.44 15.11
C VAL A 121 67.80 -5.24 15.40
N GLU A 122 67.42 -4.21 16.16
CA GLU A 122 66.01 -3.89 16.40
C GLU A 122 65.25 -3.57 15.09
N LEU A 123 65.87 -2.83 14.16
CA LEU A 123 65.30 -2.56 12.85
C LEU A 123 65.06 -3.84 12.03
N MET A 124 65.95 -4.84 12.14
CA MET A 124 65.76 -6.13 11.48
C MET A 124 64.65 -6.96 12.14
N LEU A 125 64.57 -6.98 13.47
CA LEU A 125 63.52 -7.67 14.21
C LEU A 125 62.14 -7.05 13.97
N THR A 126 62.05 -5.72 13.94
CA THR A 126 60.80 -5.00 13.64
C THR A 126 60.39 -5.20 12.18
N LYS A 127 61.32 -5.18 11.21
CA LYS A 127 61.02 -5.49 9.81
C LYS A 127 60.43 -6.91 9.64
N ASN A 128 61.04 -7.91 10.27
CA ASN A 128 60.54 -9.29 10.20
C ASN A 128 59.11 -9.40 10.79
N LYS A 129 58.82 -8.69 11.89
CA LYS A 129 57.46 -8.62 12.47
C LYS A 129 56.46 -7.91 11.56
N VAL A 130 56.88 -6.87 10.84
CA VAL A 130 56.03 -6.20 9.84
C VAL A 130 55.69 -7.17 8.70
N GLU A 131 56.68 -7.88 8.16
CA GLU A 131 56.46 -8.89 7.10
C GLU A 131 55.52 -10.03 7.56
N GLU A 132 55.62 -10.45 8.83
CA GLU A 132 54.72 -11.43 9.45
C GLU A 132 53.29 -10.90 9.57
N VAL A 133 53.11 -9.68 10.08
CA VAL A 133 51.79 -9.02 10.21
C VAL A 133 51.16 -8.70 8.84
N GLU A 134 51.96 -8.32 7.83
CA GLU A 134 51.49 -8.13 6.46
C GLU A 134 50.94 -9.45 5.87
N LYS A 135 51.62 -10.57 6.15
CA LYS A 135 51.16 -11.90 5.74
C LYS A 135 49.88 -12.31 6.46
N GLU A 136 49.79 -12.15 7.78
CA GLU A 136 48.57 -12.43 8.53
C GLU A 136 47.38 -11.58 8.03
N ASN A 137 47.60 -10.29 7.74
CA ASN A 137 46.58 -9.43 7.16
C ASN A 137 46.14 -9.88 5.76
N ALA A 138 47.04 -10.39 4.93
CA ALA A 138 46.71 -10.95 3.62
C ALA A 138 45.84 -12.22 3.77
N ASP A 139 46.23 -13.14 4.65
CA ASP A 139 45.48 -14.38 4.93
C ASP A 139 44.09 -14.09 5.52
N LEU A 140 43.98 -13.14 6.46
CA LEU A 140 42.71 -12.65 7.01
C LEU A 140 41.83 -12.01 5.93
N THR A 141 42.40 -11.20 5.03
CA THR A 141 41.67 -10.56 3.93
C THR A 141 41.11 -11.60 2.95
N ALA A 142 41.89 -12.63 2.63
CA ALA A 142 41.44 -13.76 1.81
C ALA A 142 40.30 -14.54 2.49
N GLY A 143 40.42 -14.84 3.79
CA GLY A 143 39.38 -15.50 4.57
C GLY A 143 38.09 -14.69 4.70
N LEU A 144 38.19 -13.36 4.82
CA LEU A 144 37.05 -12.45 4.84
C LEU A 144 36.33 -12.42 3.49
N SER A 145 37.09 -12.37 2.38
CA SER A 145 36.56 -12.42 1.01
C SER A 145 35.80 -13.73 0.74
N GLY A 146 36.39 -14.88 1.08
CA GLY A 146 35.72 -16.17 0.96
C GLY A 146 34.46 -16.29 1.82
N SER A 147 34.49 -15.74 3.05
CA SER A 147 33.32 -15.70 3.94
C SER A 147 32.20 -14.82 3.37
N LYS A 148 32.53 -13.65 2.81
CA LYS A 148 31.57 -12.75 2.15
C LYS A 148 30.89 -13.43 0.97
N SER A 149 31.65 -14.07 0.08
CA SER A 149 31.09 -14.82 -1.06
C SER A 149 30.13 -15.93 -0.62
N ARG A 150 30.46 -16.68 0.46
CA ARG A 150 29.58 -17.72 1.00
C ARG A 150 28.29 -17.15 1.62
N VAL A 151 28.33 -15.95 2.20
CA VAL A 151 27.12 -15.26 2.69
C VAL A 151 26.21 -14.85 1.54
N GLU A 152 26.77 -14.27 0.47
CA GLU A 152 26.02 -13.88 -0.75
C GLU A 152 25.38 -15.10 -1.43
N GLU A 153 26.08 -16.24 -1.49
CA GLU A 153 25.54 -17.51 -2.00
C GLU A 153 24.37 -18.03 -1.14
N LEU A 154 24.51 -18.01 0.18
CA LEU A 154 23.46 -18.45 1.11
C LEU A 154 22.23 -17.54 1.08
N GLN A 155 22.41 -16.22 0.97
CA GLN A 155 21.33 -15.26 0.77
C GLN A 155 20.56 -15.56 -0.53
N THR A 156 21.29 -15.82 -1.62
CA THR A 156 20.70 -16.16 -2.92
C THR A 156 19.91 -17.48 -2.86
N LYS A 157 20.48 -18.53 -2.25
CA LYS A 157 19.80 -19.83 -2.06
C LYS A 157 18.53 -19.70 -1.23
N ASN A 158 18.56 -18.93 -0.15
CA ASN A 158 17.40 -18.70 0.71
C ASN A 158 16.28 -17.94 -0.04
N ALA A 159 16.63 -16.90 -0.80
CA ALA A 159 15.68 -16.18 -1.65
C ALA A 159 15.01 -17.10 -2.69
N VAL A 160 15.78 -17.97 -3.37
CA VAL A 160 15.24 -18.96 -4.33
C VAL A 160 14.33 -19.97 -3.65
N GLN A 161 14.70 -20.47 -2.46
CA GLN A 161 13.86 -21.40 -1.69
C GLN A 161 12.53 -20.75 -1.29
N GLN A 162 12.55 -19.51 -0.80
CA GLN A 162 11.33 -18.78 -0.44
C GLN A 162 10.43 -18.52 -1.65
N LEU A 163 11.01 -18.20 -2.82
CA LEU A 163 10.26 -18.08 -4.07
C LEU A 163 9.60 -19.40 -4.49
N GLY A 164 10.30 -20.53 -4.34
CA GLY A 164 9.75 -21.86 -4.61
C GLY A 164 8.55 -22.22 -3.72
N LEU A 165 8.64 -21.94 -2.41
CA LEU A 165 7.54 -22.14 -1.46
C LEU A 165 6.33 -21.25 -1.81
N ASN A 166 6.58 -19.97 -2.12
CA ASN A 166 5.52 -19.04 -2.53
C ASN A 166 4.84 -19.47 -3.84
N LEU A 167 5.60 -20.01 -4.80
CA LEU A 167 5.07 -20.51 -6.07
C LEU A 167 4.19 -21.75 -5.87
N SER A 168 4.61 -22.70 -5.01
CA SER A 168 3.79 -23.87 -4.65
C SER A 168 2.46 -23.43 -4.04
N ALA A 169 2.49 -22.58 -3.01
CA ALA A 169 1.29 -22.08 -2.35
C ALA A 169 0.39 -21.25 -3.28
N MET A 170 0.95 -20.60 -4.31
CA MET A 170 0.17 -19.93 -5.34
C MET A 170 -0.49 -20.93 -6.31
N GLY A 171 0.20 -22.03 -6.66
CA GLY A 171 -0.37 -23.13 -7.44
C GLY A 171 -1.55 -23.79 -6.72
N ASP A 172 -1.40 -24.11 -5.43
CA ASP A 172 -2.48 -24.67 -4.60
C ASP A 172 -3.72 -23.74 -4.60
N ARG A 173 -3.50 -22.42 -4.44
CA ARG A 173 -4.58 -21.42 -4.49
C ARG A 173 -5.25 -21.31 -5.86
N VAL A 174 -4.51 -21.48 -6.96
CA VAL A 174 -5.09 -21.51 -8.32
C VAL A 174 -5.98 -22.74 -8.47
N THR A 175 -5.51 -23.94 -8.13
CA THR A 175 -6.31 -25.17 -8.24
C THR A 175 -7.57 -25.14 -7.36
N ALA A 176 -7.49 -24.55 -6.17
CA ALA A 176 -8.66 -24.34 -5.31
C ALA A 176 -9.68 -23.38 -5.95
N SER A 177 -9.21 -22.29 -6.59
CA SER A 177 -10.08 -21.35 -7.30
C SER A 177 -10.69 -21.95 -8.57
N GLU A 178 -9.98 -22.82 -9.28
CA GLU A 178 -10.50 -23.55 -10.44
C GLU A 178 -11.62 -24.52 -10.04
N ALA A 179 -11.45 -25.24 -8.91
CA ALA A 179 -12.49 -26.10 -8.36
C ALA A 179 -13.72 -25.32 -7.88
N GLU A 180 -13.53 -24.13 -7.26
CA GLU A 180 -14.63 -23.25 -6.88
C GLU A 180 -15.39 -22.73 -8.12
N ASN A 181 -14.68 -22.31 -9.17
CA ASN A 181 -15.29 -21.85 -10.42
C ASN A 181 -16.14 -22.95 -11.08
N ALA A 182 -15.65 -24.19 -11.18
CA ALA A 182 -16.42 -25.31 -11.74
C ALA A 182 -17.69 -25.62 -10.91
N ALA A 183 -17.62 -25.49 -9.58
CA ALA A 183 -18.77 -25.63 -8.70
C ALA A 183 -19.78 -24.47 -8.87
N LEU A 184 -19.31 -23.24 -9.09
CA LEU A 184 -20.14 -22.07 -9.36
C LEU A 184 -20.82 -22.16 -10.73
N GLU A 185 -20.13 -22.59 -11.79
CA GLU A 185 -20.71 -22.84 -13.11
C GLU A 185 -21.83 -23.88 -13.06
N THR A 186 -21.61 -24.98 -12.33
CA THR A 186 -22.63 -26.02 -12.11
C THR A 186 -23.87 -25.46 -11.41
N ARG A 187 -23.67 -24.63 -10.36
CA ARG A 187 -24.76 -23.98 -9.62
C ARG A 187 -25.49 -22.92 -10.47
N LEU A 188 -24.76 -22.19 -11.31
CA LEU A 188 -25.33 -21.19 -12.21
C LEU A 188 -26.25 -21.86 -13.24
N SER A 189 -25.77 -22.90 -13.93
CA SER A 189 -26.57 -23.65 -14.92
C SER A 189 -27.82 -24.27 -14.30
N ALA A 190 -27.73 -24.80 -13.07
CA ALA A 190 -28.89 -25.29 -12.32
C ALA A 190 -29.88 -24.15 -11.97
N SER A 191 -29.39 -22.99 -11.55
CA SER A 191 -30.21 -21.82 -11.23
C SER A 191 -30.88 -21.22 -12.47
N GLU A 192 -30.19 -21.16 -13.60
CA GLU A 192 -30.73 -20.71 -14.89
C GLU A 192 -31.86 -21.63 -15.34
N SER A 193 -31.67 -22.95 -15.22
CA SER A 193 -32.69 -23.96 -15.54
C SER A 193 -33.96 -23.77 -14.68
N GLN A 194 -33.80 -23.56 -13.37
CA GLN A 194 -34.93 -23.28 -12.46
C GLN A 194 -35.64 -21.97 -12.80
N VAL A 195 -34.91 -20.92 -13.20
CA VAL A 195 -35.50 -19.64 -13.62
C VAL A 195 -36.31 -19.79 -14.91
N GLU A 196 -35.83 -20.56 -15.89
CA GLU A 196 -36.60 -20.83 -17.11
C GLU A 196 -37.83 -21.71 -16.87
N GLU A 197 -37.75 -22.70 -15.96
CA GLU A 197 -38.90 -23.48 -15.52
C GLU A 197 -39.97 -22.59 -14.85
N LEU A 198 -39.58 -21.72 -13.93
CA LEU A 198 -40.49 -20.78 -13.26
C LEU A 198 -41.10 -19.76 -14.23
N LYS A 199 -40.34 -19.30 -15.24
CA LYS A 199 -40.86 -18.44 -16.31
C LYS A 199 -41.93 -19.15 -17.14
N ARG A 200 -41.73 -20.42 -17.52
CA ARG A 200 -42.74 -21.22 -18.23
C ARG A 200 -43.98 -21.43 -17.35
N ALA A 201 -43.79 -21.90 -16.12
CA ALA A 201 -44.86 -22.13 -15.13
C ALA A 201 -45.63 -20.85 -14.70
N THR A 202 -45.19 -19.65 -15.09
CA THR A 202 -45.91 -18.38 -14.92
C THR A 202 -46.43 -17.79 -16.22
N ALA A 203 -45.79 -18.04 -17.36
CA ALA A 203 -46.27 -17.68 -18.69
C ALA A 203 -47.50 -18.51 -19.09
N ASP A 204 -47.49 -19.81 -18.79
CA ASP A 204 -48.53 -20.78 -19.17
C ASP A 204 -49.78 -20.71 -18.28
N ARG A 205 -49.81 -19.82 -17.28
CA ARG A 205 -50.98 -19.64 -16.41
C ARG A 205 -52.12 -19.00 -17.20
N PRO A 206 -53.33 -19.59 -17.22
CA PRO A 206 -54.47 -19.01 -17.93
C PRO A 206 -54.83 -17.66 -17.32
N LYS A 207 -54.98 -16.65 -18.19
CA LYS A 207 -55.40 -15.30 -17.82
C LYS A 207 -56.83 -15.11 -18.32
N VAL A 208 -57.77 -14.97 -17.39
CA VAL A 208 -59.20 -14.83 -17.70
C VAL A 208 -59.72 -13.61 -16.96
N ALA A 209 -60.19 -12.61 -17.69
CA ALA A 209 -60.80 -11.41 -17.13
C ALA A 209 -61.70 -10.76 -18.18
N PHE A 210 -62.95 -10.47 -17.81
CA PHE A 210 -63.88 -9.74 -18.65
C PHE A 210 -64.54 -8.59 -17.88
N SER A 211 -64.94 -7.55 -18.63
CA SER A 211 -65.77 -6.46 -18.14
C SER A 211 -66.54 -5.87 -19.31
N ALA A 212 -67.86 -5.76 -19.16
CA ALA A 212 -68.76 -5.27 -20.21
C ALA A 212 -69.90 -4.42 -19.64
N GLY A 213 -70.21 -3.32 -20.33
CA GLY A 213 -71.41 -2.49 -20.11
C GLY A 213 -72.63 -3.05 -20.84
N LEU A 214 -73.84 -2.75 -20.36
CA LEU A 214 -75.08 -3.37 -20.87
C LEU A 214 -75.40 -2.91 -22.30
N THR A 215 -75.76 -1.64 -22.48
CA THR A 215 -76.14 -1.05 -23.77
C THR A 215 -76.25 0.49 -23.70
N ASP A 216 -76.41 1.14 -24.85
CA ASP A 216 -76.71 2.58 -24.96
C ASP A 216 -78.20 2.88 -25.19
N SER A 217 -79.08 1.87 -25.09
CA SER A 217 -80.51 1.94 -25.45
C SER A 217 -81.41 2.70 -24.46
N GLY A 218 -80.90 3.24 -23.36
CA GLY A 218 -81.72 3.83 -22.30
C GLY A 218 -82.39 2.76 -21.46
N THR A 219 -83.72 2.62 -21.55
CA THR A 219 -84.46 1.66 -20.73
C THR A 219 -84.39 0.24 -21.33
N VAL A 220 -83.92 -0.72 -20.55
CA VAL A 220 -83.84 -2.14 -20.93
C VAL A 220 -84.92 -2.93 -20.19
N GLY A 221 -85.91 -3.43 -20.93
CA GLY A 221 -87.16 -3.95 -20.38
C GLY A 221 -88.28 -2.87 -20.31
N PRO A 222 -89.46 -3.18 -19.76
CA PRO A 222 -89.86 -4.46 -19.18
C PRO A 222 -89.99 -5.59 -20.20
N PHE A 223 -89.59 -6.79 -19.80
CA PHE A 223 -89.79 -8.02 -20.58
C PHE A 223 -91.01 -8.81 -20.09
N VAL A 224 -91.63 -9.58 -20.98
CA VAL A 224 -92.79 -10.44 -20.66
C VAL A 224 -92.43 -11.66 -19.80
N ALA A 225 -91.15 -12.04 -19.77
CA ALA A 225 -90.60 -13.17 -19.04
C ALA A 225 -89.25 -12.79 -18.41
N GLU A 226 -88.67 -13.67 -17.59
CA GLU A 226 -87.31 -13.47 -17.07
C GLU A 226 -86.28 -13.61 -18.21
N THR A 227 -85.54 -12.54 -18.49
CA THR A 227 -84.68 -12.40 -19.68
C THR A 227 -83.21 -12.36 -19.28
N THR A 228 -82.34 -13.02 -20.05
CA THR A 228 -80.88 -12.89 -19.90
C THR A 228 -80.42 -11.52 -20.37
N LEU A 229 -79.64 -10.82 -19.55
CA LEU A 229 -79.06 -9.53 -19.88
C LEU A 229 -77.80 -9.73 -20.73
N VAL A 230 -77.80 -9.16 -21.93
CA VAL A 230 -76.67 -9.25 -22.87
C VAL A 230 -75.86 -7.97 -22.79
N TYR A 231 -74.70 -8.02 -22.14
CA TYR A 231 -73.80 -6.86 -22.02
C TYR A 231 -72.95 -6.75 -23.28
N THR A 232 -73.28 -5.76 -24.12
CA THR A 232 -72.74 -5.62 -25.48
C THR A 232 -71.48 -4.75 -25.55
N LYS A 233 -71.26 -3.87 -24.56
CA LYS A 233 -70.17 -2.88 -24.57
C LYS A 233 -68.92 -3.45 -23.91
N ILE A 234 -68.12 -4.21 -24.65
CA ILE A 234 -66.89 -4.83 -24.12
C ILE A 234 -65.83 -3.78 -23.76
N PHE A 235 -65.41 -3.74 -22.49
CA PHE A 235 -64.20 -3.01 -22.06
C PHE A 235 -62.97 -3.93 -22.06
N SER A 236 -63.15 -5.19 -21.66
CA SER A 236 -62.10 -6.21 -21.65
C SER A 236 -62.71 -7.61 -21.77
N ASN A 237 -61.97 -8.54 -22.39
CA ASN A 237 -62.37 -9.95 -22.54
C ASN A 237 -61.13 -10.85 -22.74
N ILE A 238 -60.17 -10.77 -21.81
CA ILE A 238 -58.96 -11.60 -21.78
C ILE A 238 -59.36 -13.05 -21.54
N GLY A 239 -58.83 -13.96 -22.36
CA GLY A 239 -59.25 -15.35 -22.43
C GLY A 239 -60.50 -15.60 -23.28
N LYS A 240 -61.18 -14.55 -23.79
CA LYS A 240 -62.39 -14.63 -24.63
C LYS A 240 -63.54 -15.44 -24.02
N ALA A 241 -63.58 -15.51 -22.70
CA ALA A 241 -64.50 -16.34 -21.92
C ALA A 241 -65.93 -15.76 -21.82
N TYR A 242 -66.11 -14.47 -22.09
CA TYR A 242 -67.43 -13.83 -22.15
C TYR A 242 -67.94 -13.68 -23.60
N ASN A 243 -69.20 -14.05 -23.84
CA ASN A 243 -69.84 -13.97 -25.15
C ASN A 243 -70.84 -12.80 -25.23
N PRO A 244 -70.51 -11.69 -25.93
CA PRO A 244 -71.39 -10.53 -26.07
C PRO A 244 -72.64 -10.75 -26.92
N ALA A 245 -72.77 -11.88 -27.62
CA ALA A 245 -73.99 -12.23 -28.35
C ALA A 245 -75.04 -12.91 -27.44
N THR A 246 -74.64 -13.47 -26.30
CA THR A 246 -75.53 -14.25 -25.42
C THR A 246 -75.62 -13.72 -23.99
N GLY A 247 -74.70 -12.86 -23.55
CA GLY A 247 -74.64 -12.40 -22.16
C GLY A 247 -73.97 -13.38 -21.19
N VAL A 248 -73.32 -14.43 -21.71
CA VAL A 248 -72.82 -15.56 -20.92
C VAL A 248 -71.31 -15.53 -20.80
N PHE A 249 -70.82 -15.64 -19.57
CA PHE A 249 -69.44 -16.05 -19.27
C PHE A 249 -69.39 -17.58 -19.15
N THR A 250 -68.38 -18.20 -19.76
CA THR A 250 -68.09 -19.64 -19.65
C THR A 250 -66.68 -19.81 -19.10
N ALA A 251 -66.52 -20.53 -17.99
CA ALA A 251 -65.22 -20.78 -17.39
C ALA A 251 -64.36 -21.64 -18.34
N PRO A 252 -63.21 -21.15 -18.85
CA PRO A 252 -62.39 -21.88 -19.80
C PRO A 252 -61.39 -22.84 -19.15
N VAL A 253 -61.28 -22.82 -17.81
CA VAL A 253 -60.47 -23.71 -16.98
C VAL A 253 -61.14 -23.85 -15.62
N ARG A 254 -60.80 -24.90 -14.88
CA ARG A 254 -61.17 -25.03 -13.46
C ARG A 254 -60.46 -23.99 -12.60
N GLY A 255 -61.17 -23.32 -11.71
CA GLY A 255 -60.56 -22.36 -10.78
C GLY A 255 -61.52 -21.56 -9.91
N LEU A 256 -60.96 -20.69 -9.07
CA LEU A 256 -61.72 -19.74 -8.27
C LEU A 256 -61.84 -18.40 -9.02
N TYR A 257 -63.07 -17.99 -9.31
CA TYR A 257 -63.40 -16.75 -10.03
C TYR A 257 -64.07 -15.75 -9.11
N TYR A 258 -63.71 -14.47 -9.20
CA TYR A 258 -64.55 -13.40 -8.66
C TYR A 258 -65.42 -12.82 -9.78
N ILE A 259 -66.73 -12.73 -9.55
CA ILE A 259 -67.70 -12.23 -10.52
C ILE A 259 -68.60 -11.20 -9.83
N SER A 260 -68.81 -10.04 -10.46
CA SER A 260 -69.62 -8.95 -9.93
C SER A 260 -70.45 -8.26 -11.00
N PHE A 261 -71.48 -7.53 -10.56
CA PHE A 261 -72.26 -6.66 -11.43
C PHE A 261 -72.71 -5.38 -10.72
N THR A 262 -73.12 -4.41 -11.54
CA THR A 262 -73.87 -3.21 -11.15
C THR A 262 -75.13 -3.12 -12.01
N ALA A 263 -76.23 -2.67 -11.40
CA ALA A 263 -77.53 -2.46 -12.03
C ALA A 263 -78.10 -1.10 -11.58
N MET A 264 -78.62 -0.30 -12.52
CA MET A 264 -79.23 1.00 -12.23
C MET A 264 -80.72 1.06 -12.63
N SER A 265 -81.53 1.69 -11.78
CA SER A 265 -82.90 2.10 -12.09
C SER A 265 -83.04 3.62 -12.00
N VAL A 266 -83.81 4.21 -12.92
CA VAL A 266 -84.24 5.62 -12.89
C VAL A 266 -85.74 5.77 -12.65
N GLN A 267 -86.46 4.67 -12.37
CA GLN A 267 -87.90 4.69 -12.19
C GLN A 267 -88.25 4.97 -10.73
N THR A 268 -88.85 6.13 -10.45
CA THR A 268 -89.38 6.52 -9.13
C THR A 268 -90.41 5.52 -8.61
N SER A 269 -90.36 5.25 -7.30
CA SER A 269 -91.23 4.33 -6.55
C SER A 269 -91.26 2.91 -7.12
N PHE A 270 -90.11 2.39 -7.55
CA PHE A 270 -90.00 1.10 -8.24
C PHE A 270 -88.97 0.16 -7.60
N TYR A 271 -89.38 -1.08 -7.38
CA TYR A 271 -88.47 -2.17 -7.05
C TYR A 271 -87.86 -2.75 -8.33
N PHE A 272 -86.54 -2.81 -8.40
CA PHE A 272 -85.79 -3.42 -9.50
C PHE A 272 -84.92 -4.56 -8.98
N TYR A 273 -84.67 -5.55 -9.82
CA TYR A 273 -83.94 -6.76 -9.44
C TYR A 273 -82.93 -7.17 -10.50
N ALA A 274 -81.85 -7.80 -10.06
CA ALA A 274 -80.89 -8.47 -10.91
C ALA A 274 -80.52 -9.82 -10.29
N TYR A 275 -80.51 -10.87 -11.11
CA TYR A 275 -80.25 -12.24 -10.68
C TYR A 275 -79.00 -12.79 -11.35
N MET A 276 -78.08 -13.37 -10.58
CA MET A 276 -76.96 -14.13 -11.13
C MET A 276 -77.31 -15.61 -11.18
N TYR A 277 -77.01 -16.24 -12.31
CA TYR A 277 -77.23 -17.65 -12.57
C TYR A 277 -75.88 -18.36 -12.76
N LYS A 278 -75.74 -19.57 -12.20
CA LYS A 278 -74.72 -20.56 -12.54
C LYS A 278 -75.42 -21.80 -13.09
N ASN A 279 -75.06 -22.27 -14.29
CA ASN A 279 -75.58 -23.51 -14.90
C ASN A 279 -77.13 -23.65 -14.88
N GLY A 280 -77.86 -22.56 -15.11
CA GLY A 280 -79.33 -22.55 -15.06
C GLY A 280 -79.95 -22.45 -13.65
N GLN A 281 -79.16 -22.53 -12.58
CA GLN A 281 -79.59 -22.29 -11.20
C GLN A 281 -79.35 -20.83 -10.80
N LYS A 282 -80.36 -20.19 -10.17
CA LYS A 282 -80.23 -18.87 -9.56
C LYS A 282 -79.38 -18.97 -8.29
N ILE A 283 -78.24 -18.30 -8.27
CA ILE A 283 -77.29 -18.31 -7.14
C ILE A 283 -77.26 -16.98 -6.38
N MET A 284 -77.77 -15.90 -6.97
CA MET A 284 -77.83 -14.58 -6.34
C MET A 284 -79.16 -13.90 -6.66
N TYR A 285 -79.78 -13.34 -5.62
CA TYR A 285 -80.98 -12.52 -5.71
C TYR A 285 -80.64 -11.13 -5.14
N SER A 286 -80.62 -10.11 -5.99
CA SER A 286 -80.33 -8.74 -5.59
C SER A 286 -81.53 -7.85 -5.91
N GLN A 287 -81.97 -7.06 -4.93
CA GLN A 287 -83.13 -6.17 -4.99
C GLN A 287 -82.70 -4.75 -4.63
N GLY A 288 -83.17 -3.77 -5.39
CA GLY A 288 -83.09 -2.34 -5.07
C GLY A 288 -84.48 -1.71 -5.08
N TYR A 289 -84.64 -0.58 -4.39
CA TYR A 289 -85.85 0.23 -4.41
C TYR A 289 -85.50 1.68 -4.72
N ASN A 290 -85.88 2.15 -5.89
CA ASN A 290 -85.69 3.56 -6.26
C ASN A 290 -86.88 4.36 -5.70
N ALA A 291 -86.64 5.17 -4.66
CA ALA A 291 -87.64 6.07 -4.10
C ALA A 291 -87.81 7.37 -4.92
N GLY A 292 -86.87 7.69 -5.81
CA GLY A 292 -86.85 8.82 -6.71
C GLY A 292 -85.42 9.15 -7.18
N GLY A 293 -85.25 9.53 -8.44
CA GLY A 293 -83.94 9.87 -9.01
C GLY A 293 -83.21 8.64 -9.57
N TYR A 294 -81.91 8.53 -9.30
CA TYR A 294 -81.04 7.45 -9.78
C TYR A 294 -80.67 6.52 -8.61
N GLU A 295 -81.03 5.24 -8.72
CA GLU A 295 -80.72 4.23 -7.70
C GLU A 295 -79.85 3.14 -8.31
N THR A 296 -78.81 2.71 -7.58
CA THR A 296 -77.80 1.76 -8.07
C THR A 296 -77.60 0.62 -7.09
N LEU A 297 -77.53 -0.60 -7.63
CA LEU A 297 -77.36 -1.85 -6.89
C LEU A 297 -76.14 -2.59 -7.44
N SER A 298 -75.18 -2.93 -6.58
CA SER A 298 -74.02 -3.75 -6.95
C SER A 298 -73.90 -4.95 -6.02
N ASN A 299 -73.44 -6.08 -6.56
CA ASN A 299 -73.16 -7.29 -5.78
C ASN A 299 -72.08 -8.14 -6.47
N GLY A 300 -71.45 -9.05 -5.75
CA GLY A 300 -70.39 -9.90 -6.26
C GLY A 300 -70.16 -11.15 -5.41
N VAL A 301 -69.52 -12.15 -6.00
CA VAL A 301 -69.31 -13.47 -5.39
C VAL A 301 -68.02 -14.11 -5.90
N SER A 302 -67.31 -14.80 -5.01
CA SER A 302 -66.23 -15.72 -5.39
C SER A 302 -66.82 -17.12 -5.57
N LEU A 303 -66.63 -17.73 -6.75
CA LEU A 303 -67.18 -19.03 -7.12
C LEU A 303 -66.07 -19.95 -7.60
N GLU A 304 -66.05 -21.19 -7.10
CA GLU A 304 -65.34 -22.27 -7.77
C GLU A 304 -66.17 -22.71 -8.98
N LEU A 305 -65.54 -22.67 -10.15
CA LEU A 305 -66.12 -23.04 -11.44
C LEU A 305 -65.28 -24.15 -12.06
N GLU A 306 -65.96 -25.17 -12.57
CA GLU A 306 -65.38 -26.20 -13.43
C GLU A 306 -65.27 -25.70 -14.87
N GLU A 307 -64.43 -26.34 -15.69
CA GLU A 307 -64.36 -26.01 -17.12
C GLU A 307 -65.72 -26.24 -17.80
N GLY A 308 -66.21 -25.23 -18.51
CA GLY A 308 -67.53 -25.23 -19.14
C GLY A 308 -68.68 -24.71 -18.27
N ASP A 309 -68.47 -24.45 -16.97
CA ASP A 309 -69.48 -23.79 -16.12
C ASP A 309 -69.86 -22.42 -16.69
N VAL A 310 -71.16 -22.13 -16.75
CA VAL A 310 -71.70 -20.88 -17.30
C VAL A 310 -72.27 -19.97 -16.21
N VAL A 311 -71.89 -18.69 -16.25
CA VAL A 311 -72.39 -17.65 -15.36
C VAL A 311 -72.94 -16.47 -16.17
N TYR A 312 -74.14 -16.01 -15.83
CA TYR A 312 -74.82 -14.93 -16.55
C TYR A 312 -75.84 -14.20 -15.67
N MET A 313 -76.18 -12.98 -16.09
CA MET A 313 -77.17 -12.15 -15.41
C MET A 313 -78.55 -12.27 -16.07
N ARG A 314 -79.61 -12.24 -15.25
CA ARG A 314 -81.00 -12.15 -15.71
C ARG A 314 -81.77 -11.07 -14.98
N ILE A 315 -82.80 -10.54 -15.64
CA ILE A 315 -83.78 -9.61 -15.10
C ILE A 315 -85.17 -10.29 -15.08
N PRO A 316 -85.96 -10.20 -13.99
CA PRO A 316 -87.32 -10.76 -13.95
C PRO A 316 -88.27 -10.14 -14.98
N ALA A 317 -89.41 -10.81 -15.19
CA ALA A 317 -90.53 -10.24 -15.93
C ALA A 317 -90.98 -8.90 -15.31
N SER A 318 -91.53 -8.02 -16.14
CA SER A 318 -92.02 -6.68 -15.79
C SER A 318 -90.98 -5.71 -15.21
N ASN A 319 -89.71 -6.12 -15.12
CA ASN A 319 -88.63 -5.30 -14.58
C ASN A 319 -87.79 -4.63 -15.66
N ARG A 320 -87.24 -3.46 -15.32
CA ARG A 320 -86.41 -2.67 -16.22
C ARG A 320 -85.16 -2.14 -15.52
N LEU A 321 -84.09 -1.98 -16.29
CA LEU A 321 -82.88 -1.23 -15.91
C LEU A 321 -82.70 -0.05 -16.86
N TYR A 322 -81.78 0.86 -16.54
CA TYR A 322 -81.46 2.02 -17.37
C TYR A 322 -79.95 2.11 -17.61
N ASP A 323 -79.53 2.09 -18.88
CA ASP A 323 -78.12 2.22 -19.30
C ASP A 323 -77.96 3.19 -20.48
N ASN A 324 -76.84 3.90 -20.53
CA ASN A 324 -76.50 4.85 -21.58
C ASN A 324 -74.97 4.94 -21.74
N SER A 325 -74.49 5.96 -22.46
CA SER A 325 -73.06 6.19 -22.74
C SER A 325 -72.16 6.21 -21.49
N ASN A 326 -72.72 6.49 -20.32
CA ASN A 326 -72.01 6.55 -19.04
C ASN A 326 -71.79 5.17 -18.37
N ASN A 327 -72.33 4.08 -18.92
CA ASN A 327 -72.13 2.70 -18.45
C ASN A 327 -72.54 2.48 -16.99
N HIS A 328 -73.82 2.66 -16.70
CA HIS A 328 -74.39 2.48 -15.36
C HIS A 328 -74.52 1.00 -14.97
N ASN A 329 -74.57 0.08 -15.94
CA ASN A 329 -74.77 -1.35 -15.73
C ASN A 329 -73.56 -2.10 -16.27
N ILE A 330 -72.75 -2.67 -15.38
CA ILE A 330 -71.51 -3.38 -15.73
C ILE A 330 -71.60 -4.80 -15.21
N PHE A 331 -71.18 -5.79 -16.00
CA PHE A 331 -70.95 -7.17 -15.59
C PHE A 331 -69.47 -7.49 -15.80
N SER A 332 -68.81 -8.04 -14.77
CA SER A 332 -67.36 -8.27 -14.77
C SER A 332 -67.01 -9.54 -14.02
N GLY A 333 -65.87 -10.14 -14.36
CA GLY A 333 -65.30 -11.23 -13.59
C GLY A 333 -63.91 -11.63 -14.04
N PHE A 334 -63.16 -12.25 -13.15
CA PHE A 334 -61.78 -12.68 -13.41
C PHE A 334 -61.40 -13.91 -12.58
N LEU A 335 -60.46 -14.68 -13.12
CA LEU A 335 -59.83 -15.81 -12.44
C LEU A 335 -58.85 -15.28 -11.39
N LEU A 336 -59.00 -15.74 -10.14
CA LEU A 336 -58.05 -15.48 -9.06
C LEU A 336 -56.86 -16.45 -9.16
N PHE A 337 -57.16 -17.74 -9.27
CA PHE A 337 -56.20 -18.82 -9.47
C PHE A 337 -56.91 -20.10 -9.93
N THR A 338 -56.19 -20.91 -10.71
CA THR A 338 -56.58 -22.30 -11.02
C THR A 338 -56.50 -23.17 -9.77
N VAL A 339 -57.34 -24.21 -9.68
CA VAL A 339 -57.43 -25.14 -8.54
C VAL A 339 -57.32 -26.57 -9.04
#